data_AF-A0A6A3JRE5-F1
#
_entry.id   AF-A0A6A3JRE5-F1
#
_cell.length_a   1.000
_cell.length_b   1.000
_cell.length_c   1.000
_cell.angle_alpha   90.00
_cell.angle_beta   90.00
_cell.angle_gamma   90.00
#
_symmetry.space_group_name_H-M   'P 1'
#
loop_
_entity.id
_entity.type
_entity.pdbx_description
1 polymer ?
#
loop_
_entity_poly.entity_id
_entity_poly.type
_entity_poly.pdbx_seq_one_letter_code
_entity_poly.pdbx_strand_id
1 'polypeptide(L)'
;MVHPVWGTPAATCLPSNRTEKIATPATLELVQKFAPTVCGPVLRPGELEGPPTPDIMAPCNGTLYRQCPTPDNTESMCYNARFMAIACTTNPFPIEMRRRQIAQGVGDKCDPEAEAWLGCT
;
A
#
# COMPACT_ATOMS: atom_id res chain seq x y z
N MET A 1 -5.89 5.90 30.20
CA MET A 1 -6.90 5.58 29.16
C MET A 1 -6.65 4.15 28.71
N VAL A 2 -7.70 3.32 28.59
CA VAL A 2 -7.60 1.90 28.22
C VAL A 2 -8.39 1.71 26.93
N HIS A 3 -7.88 0.93 25.99
CA HIS A 3 -8.57 0.68 24.74
C HIS A 3 -9.91 -0.04 25.03
N PRO A 4 -11.06 0.50 24.59
CA PRO A 4 -12.38 0.03 25.02
C PRO A 4 -12.72 -1.40 24.56
N VAL A 5 -12.14 -1.86 23.45
CA VAL A 5 -12.34 -3.23 22.93
C VAL A 5 -11.31 -4.22 23.48
N TRP A 6 -10.02 -3.87 23.44
CA TRP A 6 -8.93 -4.80 23.72
C TRP A 6 -8.45 -4.81 25.18
N GLY A 7 -8.92 -3.89 26.02
CA GLY A 7 -8.48 -3.77 27.42
C GLY A 7 -7.00 -3.39 27.56
N THR A 8 -6.30 -3.05 26.48
CA THR A 8 -4.89 -2.68 26.51
C THR A 8 -4.72 -1.29 27.08
N PRO A 9 -3.86 -1.12 28.11
CA PRO A 9 -3.58 0.20 28.68
C PRO A 9 -2.82 1.06 27.66
N ALA A 10 -2.99 2.38 27.78
CA ALA A 10 -2.16 3.33 27.03
C ALA A 10 -0.68 3.09 27.31
N ALA A 11 0.14 3.15 26.26
CA ALA A 11 1.59 3.05 26.39
C ALA A 11 2.12 4.23 27.22
N THR A 12 3.00 3.94 28.19
CA THR A 12 3.76 4.95 28.92
C THR A 12 5.14 5.10 28.31
N CYS A 13 5.61 6.34 28.15
CA CYS A 13 6.96 6.61 27.68
C CYS A 13 8.00 5.97 28.61
N LEU A 14 9.07 5.44 28.03
CA LEU A 14 10.21 4.97 28.80
C LEU A 14 10.95 6.17 29.42
N PRO A 15 11.53 6.04 30.63
CA PRO A 15 12.31 7.12 31.24
C PRO A 15 13.53 7.49 30.39
N SER A 16 13.79 8.79 30.21
CA SER A 16 14.94 9.29 29.44
C SER A 16 16.28 8.81 29.97
N ASN A 17 16.35 8.54 31.28
CA ASN A 17 17.59 8.18 31.99
C ASN A 17 17.66 6.68 32.33
N ARG A 18 16.85 5.84 31.67
CA ARG A 18 16.85 4.39 31.93
C ARG A 18 18.21 3.80 31.58
N THR A 19 18.67 2.84 32.37
CA THR A 19 19.88 2.04 32.11
C THR A 19 19.56 0.67 31.51
N GLU A 20 18.33 0.22 31.68
CA GLU A 20 17.82 -1.07 31.22
C GLU A 20 17.18 -0.98 29.83
N LYS A 21 17.23 -2.09 29.09
CA LYS A 21 16.66 -2.24 27.73
C LYS A 21 17.20 -1.22 26.71
N ILE A 22 18.39 -0.67 26.93
CA ILE A 22 19.06 0.20 25.96
C ILE A 22 19.55 -0.68 24.80
N ALA A 23 19.46 -0.16 23.57
CA ALA A 23 20.02 -0.82 22.40
C ALA A 23 21.53 -1.06 22.59
N THR A 24 21.98 -2.28 22.31
CA THR A 24 23.42 -2.61 22.36
C THR A 24 24.18 -1.87 21.26
N PRO A 25 25.52 -1.72 21.36
CA PRO A 25 26.32 -1.15 20.28
C PRO A 25 26.08 -1.82 18.92
N ALA A 26 25.97 -3.15 18.89
CA ALA A 26 25.68 -3.91 17.67
C ALA A 26 24.30 -3.58 17.09
N THR A 27 23.29 -3.38 17.95
CA THR A 27 21.95 -2.95 17.52
C THR A 27 21.99 -1.55 16.90
N LEU A 28 22.74 -0.61 17.51
CA LEU A 28 22.88 0.74 17.01
C LEU A 28 23.57 0.78 15.64
N GLU A 29 24.61 -0.03 15.47
CA GLU A 29 25.35 -0.16 14.22
C GLU A 29 24.46 -0.73 13.09
N LEU A 30 23.63 -1.74 13.41
CA LEU A 30 22.64 -2.27 12.48
C LEU A 30 21.60 -1.21 12.08
N VAL A 31 21.09 -0.45 13.05
CA VAL A 31 20.14 0.64 12.80
C VAL A 31 20.75 1.71 11.90
N GLN A 32 22.02 2.07 12.12
CA GLN A 32 22.73 3.03 11.27
C GLN A 32 22.89 2.52 9.83
N LYS A 33 23.27 1.24 9.66
CA LYS A 33 23.42 0.62 8.34
C LYS A 33 22.12 0.69 7.50
N PHE A 34 20.96 0.56 8.16
CA PHE A 34 19.65 0.60 7.53
C PHE A 34 18.86 1.87 7.83
N ALA A 35 19.55 2.97 8.20
CA ALA A 35 18.89 4.23 8.56
C ALA A 35 17.82 4.69 7.56
N PRO A 36 17.98 4.55 6.22
CA PRO A 36 16.96 4.93 5.24
C PRO A 36 15.63 4.17 5.38
N THR A 37 15.63 2.97 5.97
CA THR A 37 14.45 2.11 6.08
C THR A 37 13.98 1.88 7.52
N VAL A 38 14.82 2.16 8.53
CA VAL A 38 14.47 1.95 9.94
C VAL A 38 13.47 3.00 10.44
N CYS A 39 13.71 4.27 10.11
CA CYS A 39 12.83 5.39 10.42
C CYS A 39 12.45 6.11 9.12
N GLY A 40 11.82 5.38 8.20
CA GLY A 40 11.26 5.94 6.98
C GLY A 40 9.84 6.46 7.19
N PRO A 41 9.25 7.15 6.20
CA PRO A 41 7.80 7.31 6.15
C PRO A 41 7.18 5.92 6.30
N VAL A 42 6.36 5.75 7.34
CA VAL A 42 5.62 4.50 7.52
C VAL A 42 4.80 4.34 6.26
N LEU A 43 5.02 3.27 5.49
CA LEU A 43 4.08 2.83 4.47
C LEU A 43 2.80 2.47 5.20
N ARG A 44 1.97 3.47 5.50
CA ARG A 44 0.69 3.25 6.14
C ARG A 44 -0.20 2.69 5.06
N PRO A 45 -0.61 1.42 5.16
CA PRO A 45 -1.59 0.88 4.24
C PRO A 45 -2.78 1.85 4.26
N GLY A 46 -3.10 2.44 3.10
CA GLY A 46 -4.16 3.43 2.92
C GLY A 46 -3.82 4.91 2.93
N GLU A 47 -2.57 5.31 3.15
CA GLU A 47 -2.24 6.73 2.95
C GLU A 47 -2.33 7.13 1.47
N LEU A 48 -2.11 6.19 0.54
CA LEU A 48 -2.30 6.41 -0.90
C LEU A 48 -3.72 6.11 -1.37
N GLU A 49 -4.53 5.39 -0.58
CA GLU A 49 -5.85 4.91 -1.02
C GLU A 49 -6.91 5.25 0.02
N GLY A 50 -7.60 6.35 -0.26
CA GLY A 50 -8.79 6.80 0.45
C GLY A 50 -10.00 5.89 0.21
N PRO A 51 -11.12 6.14 0.90
CA PRO A 51 -12.36 5.41 0.64
C PRO A 51 -12.83 5.65 -0.81
N PRO A 52 -13.35 4.62 -1.49
CA PRO A 52 -13.88 4.78 -2.83
C PRO A 52 -15.06 5.76 -2.84
N THR A 53 -15.05 6.72 -3.76
CA THR A 53 -16.17 7.63 -4.03
C THR A 53 -16.81 7.27 -5.37
N PRO A 54 -18.09 7.62 -5.60
CA PRO A 54 -18.76 7.36 -6.88
C PRO A 54 -17.96 7.88 -8.08
N ASP A 55 -17.33 9.05 -7.95
CA ASP A 55 -16.57 9.70 -9.03
C ASP A 55 -15.35 8.89 -9.46
N ILE A 56 -14.60 8.31 -8.51
CA ILE A 56 -13.42 7.49 -8.82
C ILE A 56 -13.77 6.03 -9.14
N MET A 57 -14.99 5.59 -8.84
CA MET A 57 -15.50 4.27 -9.22
C MET A 57 -16.08 4.25 -10.63
N ALA A 58 -16.73 5.33 -11.06
CA ALA A 58 -17.45 5.39 -12.33
C ALA A 58 -16.60 5.00 -13.56
N PRO A 59 -15.33 5.44 -13.70
CA PRO A 59 -14.49 5.07 -14.84
C PRO A 59 -14.17 3.57 -14.89
N CYS A 60 -14.23 2.89 -13.74
CA CYS A 60 -13.88 1.48 -13.67
C CYS A 60 -14.99 0.55 -14.12
N ASN A 61 -16.26 0.97 -14.02
CA ASN A 61 -17.43 0.17 -14.38
C ASN A 61 -17.36 -1.28 -13.86
N GLY A 62 -16.84 -1.46 -12.64
CA GLY A 62 -16.70 -2.78 -12.02
C GLY A 62 -15.62 -3.70 -12.62
N THR A 63 -14.78 -3.24 -13.54
CA THR A 63 -13.70 -4.06 -14.12
C THR A 63 -12.37 -3.76 -13.44
N LEU A 64 -11.72 -4.79 -12.93
CA LEU A 64 -10.36 -4.70 -12.38
C LEU A 64 -9.33 -4.46 -13.48
N TYR A 65 -8.21 -3.85 -13.11
CA TYR A 65 -6.98 -3.70 -13.91
C TYR A 65 -7.10 -2.85 -15.18
N ARG A 66 -8.29 -2.34 -15.51
CA ARG A 66 -8.49 -1.34 -16.56
C ARG A 66 -7.71 -0.05 -16.22
N GLN A 67 -7.09 0.56 -17.23
CA GLN A 67 -6.51 1.90 -17.13
C GLN A 67 -7.63 2.93 -16.96
N CYS A 68 -7.51 3.83 -15.99
CA CYS A 68 -8.48 4.90 -15.76
C CYS A 68 -7.84 6.28 -15.96
N PRO A 69 -8.63 7.31 -16.32
CA PRO A 69 -8.11 8.66 -16.50
C PRO A 69 -7.95 9.36 -15.14
N THR A 70 -6.89 10.15 -14.99
CA THR A 70 -6.72 11.10 -13.89
C THR A 70 -6.50 12.50 -14.43
N PRO A 71 -6.86 13.57 -13.70
CA PRO A 71 -6.68 14.95 -14.17
C PRO A 71 -5.24 15.27 -14.59
N ASP A 72 -4.26 14.68 -13.91
CA ASP A 72 -2.83 14.92 -14.15
C ASP A 72 -2.21 13.92 -15.14
N ASN A 73 -3.01 13.11 -15.84
CA ASN A 73 -2.56 12.01 -16.71
C ASN A 73 -1.57 11.06 -16.02
N THR A 74 -1.67 10.94 -14.70
CA THR A 74 -0.86 9.98 -13.94
C THR A 74 -1.38 8.58 -14.24
N GLU A 75 -0.44 7.66 -14.47
CA GLU A 75 -0.76 6.26 -14.71
C GLU A 75 -1.56 5.72 -13.51
N SER A 76 -2.75 5.23 -13.80
CA SER A 76 -3.70 4.80 -12.78
C SER A 76 -4.53 3.63 -13.27
N MET A 77 -5.00 2.85 -12.31
CA MET A 77 -5.61 1.56 -12.56
C MET A 77 -6.83 1.36 -11.68
N CYS A 78 -7.84 0.70 -12.22
CA CYS A 78 -8.98 0.22 -11.46
C CYS A 78 -8.57 -0.94 -10.56
N TYR A 79 -8.67 -0.75 -9.24
CA TYR A 79 -8.22 -1.73 -8.27
C TYR A 79 -9.13 -1.79 -7.04
N ASN A 80 -9.15 -2.94 -6.35
CA ASN A 80 -9.94 -3.16 -5.14
C ASN A 80 -9.04 -3.20 -3.88
N ALA A 81 -8.43 -2.08 -3.52
CA ALA A 81 -7.63 -2.09 -2.29
C ALA A 81 -8.48 -2.50 -1.08
N ARG A 82 -7.94 -3.47 -0.32
CA ARG A 82 -8.55 -3.99 0.91
C ARG A 82 -9.96 -4.53 0.71
N PHE A 83 -10.25 -5.11 -0.45
CA PHE A 83 -11.57 -5.65 -0.79
C PHE A 83 -12.69 -4.60 -0.75
N MET A 84 -12.35 -3.31 -0.90
CA MET A 84 -13.33 -2.25 -1.11
C MET A 84 -13.87 -2.30 -2.55
N ALA A 85 -14.79 -1.40 -2.87
CA ALA A 85 -15.28 -1.22 -4.24
C ALA A 85 -14.13 -0.89 -5.21
N ILE A 86 -14.27 -1.30 -6.47
CA ILE A 86 -13.27 -1.05 -7.50
C ILE A 86 -13.26 0.44 -7.83
N ALA A 87 -12.12 1.07 -7.59
CA ALA A 87 -11.92 2.49 -7.81
C ALA A 87 -10.60 2.74 -8.55
N CYS A 88 -10.54 3.87 -9.24
CA CYS A 88 -9.33 4.34 -9.89
C CYS A 88 -8.31 4.77 -8.85
N THR A 89 -7.13 4.16 -8.86
CA THR A 89 -6.01 4.48 -7.96
C THR A 89 -4.77 4.87 -8.76
N THR A 90 -4.07 5.91 -8.29
CA THR A 90 -2.75 6.34 -8.81
C THR A 90 -1.59 5.62 -8.11
N ASN A 91 -1.89 4.67 -7.23
CA ASN A 91 -0.89 3.91 -6.51
C ASN A 91 -0.07 3.05 -7.51
N PRO A 92 1.25 3.25 -7.62
CA PRO A 92 2.06 2.50 -8.59
C PRO A 92 2.26 1.05 -8.17
N PHE A 93 2.12 0.70 -6.89
CA PHE A 93 2.45 -0.64 -6.40
C PHE A 93 1.50 -1.73 -6.93
N PRO A 94 0.16 -1.56 -6.90
CA PRO A 94 -0.76 -2.51 -7.55
C PRO A 94 -0.51 -2.66 -9.05
N ILE A 95 -0.13 -1.58 -9.74
CA ILE A 95 0.13 -1.59 -11.18
C ILE A 95 1.37 -2.43 -11.48
N GLU A 96 2.47 -2.18 -10.77
CA GLU A 96 3.70 -2.96 -10.92
C GLU A 96 3.50 -4.43 -10.52
N MET A 97 2.73 -4.67 -9.45
CA MET A 97 2.35 -6.01 -9.02
C MET A 97 1.61 -6.75 -10.13
N ARG A 98 0.60 -6.12 -10.78
CA ARG A 98 -0.17 -6.79 -11.84
C ARG A 98 0.67 -7.07 -13.08
N ARG A 99 1.54 -6.12 -13.50
CA ARG A 99 2.51 -6.36 -14.59
C ARG A 99 3.38 -7.60 -14.33
N ARG A 100 3.87 -7.76 -13.10
CA ARG A 100 4.68 -8.93 -12.69
C ARG A 100 3.86 -10.22 -12.71
N GLN A 101 2.61 -10.18 -12.24
CA GLN A 101 1.71 -11.34 -12.28
C GLN A 101 1.49 -11.83 -13.71
N ILE A 102 1.20 -10.91 -14.64
CA ILE A 102 1.03 -11.21 -16.07
C ILE A 102 2.30 -11.84 -16.63
N ALA A 103 3.46 -11.19 -16.43
CA ALA A 103 4.74 -11.66 -16.97
C ALA A 103 5.14 -13.06 -16.46
N GLN A 104 4.74 -13.41 -15.24
CA GLN A 104 5.03 -14.70 -14.62
C GLN A 104 3.92 -15.75 -14.84
N GLY A 105 2.78 -15.36 -15.41
CA GLY A 105 1.62 -16.23 -15.59
C GLY A 105 1.01 -16.71 -14.26
N VAL A 106 1.04 -15.87 -13.22
CA VAL A 106 0.52 -16.21 -11.88
C VAL A 106 -0.71 -15.37 -11.52
N GLY A 107 -1.59 -15.94 -10.69
CA GLY A 107 -2.85 -15.31 -10.32
C GLY A 107 -3.93 -15.50 -11.39
N ASP A 108 -4.90 -14.60 -11.42
CA ASP A 108 -6.00 -14.67 -12.39
C ASP A 108 -5.50 -14.39 -13.81
N LYS A 109 -6.03 -15.15 -14.77
CA LYS A 109 -5.75 -14.95 -16.20
C LYS A 109 -6.06 -13.49 -16.58
N CYS A 110 -5.15 -12.86 -17.29
CA CYS A 110 -5.33 -11.48 -17.71
C CYS A 110 -6.38 -11.34 -18.81
N ASP A 111 -7.08 -10.21 -18.77
CA ASP A 111 -8.03 -9.77 -19.79
C ASP A 111 -7.28 -8.98 -20.88
N PRO A 112 -7.20 -9.48 -22.12
CA PRO A 112 -6.46 -8.81 -23.18
C PRO A 112 -7.07 -7.47 -23.61
N GLU A 113 -8.35 -7.20 -23.32
CA GLU A 113 -8.98 -5.91 -23.63
C GLU A 113 -8.68 -4.87 -22.53
N ALA A 114 -8.88 -5.25 -21.27
CA ALA A 114 -8.69 -4.33 -20.14
C ALA A 114 -7.21 -4.16 -19.74
N GLU A 115 -6.37 -5.17 -19.98
CA GLU A 115 -5.01 -5.28 -19.44
C GLU A 115 -3.92 -5.31 -20.51
N ALA A 116 -4.23 -5.06 -21.79
CA ALA A 116 -3.20 -4.93 -22.84
C ALA A 116 -2.12 -3.90 -22.47
N TRP A 117 -2.52 -2.79 -21.84
CA TRP A 117 -1.61 -1.73 -21.37
C TRP A 117 -0.67 -2.19 -20.23
N LEU A 118 -0.96 -3.33 -19.59
CA LEU A 118 -0.13 -3.98 -18.59
C LEU A 118 0.77 -5.09 -19.18
N GLY A 119 0.67 -5.34 -20.50
CA GLY A 119 1.43 -6.38 -21.20
C GLY A 119 0.71 -7.72 -21.33
N CYS A 120 -0.62 -7.77 -21.15
CA CYS A 120 -1.40 -8.95 -21.50
C CYS A 120 -1.42 -9.15 -23.02
N THR A 121 -1.12 -10.37 -23.49
CA THR A 121 -1.07 -10.75 -24.92
C THR A 121 -1.90 -11.98 -25.20
#